data_AF-A0A5E5A6I9-F1
#
_entry.id   AF-A0A5E5A6I9-F1
#
_cell.length_a   1.000
_cell.length_b   1.000
_cell.length_c   1.000
_cell.angle_alpha   90.00
_cell.angle_beta   90.00
_cell.angle_gamma   90.00
#
_symmetry.space_group_name_H-M   'P 1'
#
loop_
_entity.id
_entity.type
_entity.pdbx_description
1 polymer ?
#
loop_
_entity_poly.entity_id
_entity_poly.type
_entity_poly.pdbx_seq_one_letter_code
_entity_poly.pdbx_strand_id
1 'polypeptide(L)'
;MEVLQWFRDLPEPPEEVHNATHVQLYFRPLGPLQYLSDGSIDAEKSPIVSIAKPRVVHNLLWTVGVINFRTSALSKLYPSLHRTQKDLEQWLSDLPCIYSGTDRDNQYSYYLEGGVRNEISPIYAFPSGLEAIERGRYFVSHLDTEGRLAQLRQTLRLRGLNFDAAA
;
A
#
# COMPACT_ATOMS: atom_id res chain seq x y z
N MET A 1 3.88 7.33 -9.94
CA MET A 1 3.31 6.05 -9.45
C MET A 1 4.14 4.92 -10.02
N GLU A 2 5.30 4.78 -9.43
CA GLU A 2 6.45 3.97 -9.80
C GLU A 2 6.09 2.48 -9.77
N VAL A 3 5.27 2.08 -8.79
CA VAL A 3 4.71 0.72 -8.71
C VAL A 3 3.81 0.38 -9.91
N LEU A 4 2.92 1.29 -10.34
CA LEU A 4 2.09 1.02 -11.51
C LEU A 4 2.94 0.93 -12.76
N GLN A 5 3.96 1.78 -12.88
CA GLN A 5 4.90 1.70 -13.99
C GLN A 5 5.64 0.35 -13.99
N TRP A 6 6.09 -0.12 -12.83
CA TRP A 6 6.71 -1.44 -12.70
C TRP A 6 5.82 -2.57 -13.25
N PHE A 7 4.51 -2.55 -12.94
CA PHE A 7 3.57 -3.54 -13.51
C PHE A 7 3.36 -3.39 -15.01
N ARG A 8 3.39 -2.16 -15.54
CA ARG A 8 3.26 -1.88 -16.98
C ARG A 8 4.48 -2.32 -17.78
N ASP A 9 5.64 -2.38 -17.14
CA ASP A 9 6.91 -2.78 -17.76
C ASP A 9 7.11 -4.30 -17.76
N LEU A 10 6.17 -5.07 -17.19
CA LEU A 10 6.18 -6.53 -17.29
C LEU A 10 6.03 -7.00 -18.75
N PRO A 11 6.59 -8.16 -19.12
CA PRO A 11 6.46 -8.70 -20.48
C PRO A 11 5.00 -8.86 -20.93
N GLU A 12 4.12 -9.22 -20.00
CA GLU A 12 2.68 -9.28 -20.18
C GLU A 12 2.01 -8.35 -19.15
N PRO A 13 1.79 -7.06 -19.50
CA PRO A 13 1.24 -6.10 -18.56
C PRO A 13 -0.23 -6.43 -18.25
N PRO A 14 -0.66 -6.25 -16.98
CA PRO A 14 -2.02 -6.50 -16.59
C PRO A 14 -2.99 -5.44 -17.13
N GLU A 15 -4.27 -5.80 -17.23
CA GLU A 15 -5.33 -4.84 -17.51
C GLU A 15 -5.61 -4.00 -16.27
N GLU A 16 -5.64 -2.68 -16.42
CA GLU A 16 -5.88 -1.76 -15.31
C GLU A 16 -7.34 -1.31 -15.27
N VAL A 17 -7.97 -1.49 -14.11
CA VAL A 17 -9.27 -0.88 -13.79
C VAL A 17 -9.07 0.10 -12.65
N HIS A 18 -9.31 1.39 -12.94
CA HIS A 18 -9.10 2.46 -11.98
C HIS A 18 -10.38 2.76 -11.20
N ASN A 19 -10.26 2.82 -9.89
CA ASN A 19 -11.26 3.34 -8.97
C ASN A 19 -10.73 4.59 -8.26
N ALA A 20 -11.60 5.28 -7.50
CA ALA A 20 -11.23 6.52 -6.81
C ALA A 20 -10.03 6.37 -5.85
N THR A 21 -9.86 5.21 -5.24
CA THR A 21 -8.86 4.96 -4.19
C THR A 21 -7.89 3.81 -4.49
N HIS A 22 -8.21 2.97 -5.47
CA HIS A 22 -7.45 1.77 -5.78
C HIS A 22 -7.35 1.56 -7.30
N VAL A 23 -6.32 0.84 -7.73
CA VAL A 23 -6.22 0.27 -9.08
C VAL A 23 -6.28 -1.23 -8.95
N GLN A 24 -7.14 -1.86 -9.74
CA GLN A 24 -7.17 -3.31 -9.89
C GLN A 24 -6.38 -3.70 -11.14
N LEU A 25 -5.47 -4.65 -10.98
CA LEU A 25 -4.67 -5.22 -12.05
C LEU A 25 -5.17 -6.63 -12.32
N TYR A 26 -5.66 -6.89 -13.51
CA TYR A 26 -6.12 -8.20 -13.94
C TYR A 26 -5.10 -8.84 -14.89
N PHE A 27 -4.54 -9.98 -14.48
CA PHE A 27 -3.60 -10.76 -15.27
C PHE A 27 -4.36 -11.76 -16.16
N ARG A 28 -4.96 -11.26 -17.25
CA ARG A 28 -5.75 -12.05 -18.20
C ARG A 28 -5.08 -13.36 -18.65
N PRO A 29 -3.77 -13.39 -18.98
CA PRO A 29 -3.11 -14.62 -19.42
C PRO A 29 -3.11 -15.74 -18.38
N LEU A 30 -3.30 -15.41 -17.09
CA LEU A 30 -3.27 -16.38 -15.99
C LEU A 30 -4.63 -17.01 -15.68
N GLY A 31 -5.70 -16.60 -16.37
CA GLY A 31 -7.02 -17.22 -16.27
C GLY A 31 -8.18 -16.22 -16.21
N PRO A 32 -9.43 -16.72 -16.27
CA PRO A 32 -10.61 -15.87 -16.21
C PRO A 32 -10.83 -15.30 -14.79
N LEU A 33 -11.53 -14.17 -14.72
CA LEU A 33 -12.11 -13.70 -13.47
C LEU A 33 -13.19 -14.69 -13.00
N GLN A 34 -13.16 -14.99 -11.70
CA GLN A 34 -14.20 -15.74 -11.02
C GLN A 34 -15.14 -14.76 -10.33
N TYR A 35 -16.42 -15.14 -10.23
CA TYR A 35 -17.45 -14.29 -9.62
C TYR A 35 -18.13 -15.02 -8.46
N LEU A 36 -18.47 -14.28 -7.42
CA LEU A 36 -19.32 -14.72 -6.34
C LEU A 36 -20.79 -14.77 -6.81
N SER A 37 -21.65 -15.38 -6.00
CA SER A 37 -23.08 -15.54 -6.32
C SER A 37 -23.84 -14.22 -6.48
N ASP A 38 -23.31 -13.12 -5.93
CA ASP A 38 -23.86 -11.77 -6.04
C ASP A 38 -23.36 -11.01 -7.30
N GLY A 39 -22.53 -11.66 -8.13
CA GLY A 39 -21.94 -11.07 -9.34
C GLY A 39 -20.69 -10.23 -9.10
N SER A 40 -20.21 -10.11 -7.85
CA SER A 40 -18.92 -9.46 -7.56
C SER A 40 -17.74 -10.39 -7.88
N ILE A 41 -16.55 -9.83 -8.13
CA ILE A 41 -15.34 -10.63 -8.43
C ILE A 41 -14.87 -11.36 -7.16
N ASP A 42 -14.68 -12.68 -7.27
CA ASP A 42 -14.04 -13.49 -6.24
C ASP A 42 -12.52 -13.25 -6.25
N ALA A 43 -12.05 -12.38 -5.36
CA ALA A 43 -10.66 -11.97 -5.29
C ALA A 43 -9.69 -13.09 -4.89
N GLU A 44 -10.15 -14.11 -4.17
CA GLU A 44 -9.32 -15.26 -3.75
C GLU A 44 -9.14 -16.28 -4.88
N LYS A 45 -10.06 -16.29 -5.85
CA LYS A 45 -10.05 -17.22 -6.99
C LYS A 45 -9.80 -16.56 -8.34
N SER A 46 -9.39 -15.29 -8.36
CA SER A 46 -9.09 -14.55 -9.58
C SER A 46 -7.63 -14.11 -9.60
N PRO A 47 -6.97 -14.07 -10.78
CA PRO A 47 -5.60 -13.61 -10.89
C PRO A 47 -5.55 -12.07 -10.90
N ILE A 48 -5.88 -11.47 -9.76
CA ILE A 48 -5.94 -10.01 -9.58
C ILE A 48 -5.00 -9.51 -8.49
N VAL A 49 -4.50 -8.29 -8.69
CA VAL A 49 -3.72 -7.54 -7.70
C VAL A 49 -4.38 -6.19 -7.47
N SER A 50 -4.57 -5.81 -6.20
CA SER A 50 -5.11 -4.49 -5.84
C SER A 50 -3.99 -3.57 -5.38
N ILE A 51 -3.96 -2.34 -5.88
CA ILE A 51 -3.03 -1.30 -5.45
C ILE A 51 -3.80 -0.13 -4.84
N ALA A 52 -3.64 0.11 -3.55
CA ALA A 52 -4.07 1.34 -2.88
C ALA A 52 -2.98 2.40 -3.07
N LYS A 53 -3.33 3.54 -3.65
CA LYS A 53 -2.36 4.63 -3.86
C LYS A 53 -2.12 5.38 -2.54
N PRO A 54 -0.87 5.78 -2.23
CA PRO A 54 -0.62 6.77 -1.18
C PRO A 54 -1.45 8.04 -1.48
N ARG A 55 -2.10 8.60 -0.46
CA ARG A 55 -2.85 9.85 -0.59
C ARG A 55 -2.66 10.74 0.62
N VAL A 56 -2.82 12.04 0.41
CA VAL A 56 -2.97 12.99 1.53
C VAL A 56 -4.36 12.82 2.12
N VAL A 57 -4.43 12.55 3.41
CA VAL A 57 -5.71 12.47 4.14
C VAL A 57 -6.02 13.81 4.78
N HIS A 58 -5.04 14.39 5.46
CA HIS A 58 -5.14 15.72 6.07
C HIS A 58 -3.76 16.34 6.21
N ASN A 59 -3.41 17.35 5.40
CA ASN A 59 -2.17 18.12 5.52
C ASN A 59 -0.92 17.30 5.91
N LEU A 60 -0.64 17.13 7.21
CA LEU A 60 0.46 16.34 7.75
C LEU A 60 0.28 14.80 7.71
N LEU A 61 -0.94 14.29 7.54
CA LEU A 61 -1.28 12.85 7.48
C LEU A 61 -1.41 12.35 6.05
N TRP A 62 -0.62 11.33 5.73
CA TRP A 62 -0.58 10.64 4.45
C TRP A 62 -0.86 9.16 4.66
N THR A 63 -1.47 8.48 3.70
CA THR A 63 -1.56 7.01 3.74
C THR A 63 -0.33 6.40 3.11
N VAL A 64 0.09 5.24 3.60
CA VAL A 64 0.99 4.37 2.85
C VAL A 64 0.26 3.78 1.62
N GLY A 65 1.03 3.48 0.58
CA GLY A 65 0.55 2.67 -0.53
C GLY A 65 0.55 1.20 -0.14
N VAL A 66 -0.41 0.42 -0.65
CA VAL A 66 -0.53 -1.01 -0.35
C VAL A 66 -0.75 -1.80 -1.62
N ILE A 67 -0.06 -2.93 -1.73
CA ILE A 67 -0.15 -3.86 -2.86
C ILE A 67 -0.64 -5.19 -2.30
N ASN A 68 -1.81 -5.63 -2.75
CA ASN A 68 -2.45 -6.84 -2.26
C ASN A 68 -2.54 -7.88 -3.38
N PHE A 69 -1.77 -8.94 -3.24
CA PHE A 69 -1.99 -10.19 -3.97
C PHE A 69 -3.11 -10.94 -3.25
N ARG A 70 -4.30 -10.98 -3.87
CA ARG A 70 -5.55 -11.25 -3.15
C ARG A 70 -5.81 -12.70 -2.79
N THR A 71 -5.04 -13.65 -3.32
CA THR A 71 -5.26 -15.06 -3.04
C THR A 71 -4.25 -15.59 -2.02
N SER A 72 -4.77 -16.21 -0.96
CA SER A 72 -3.97 -16.89 0.07
C SER A 72 -3.22 -18.13 -0.47
N ALA A 73 -3.65 -18.68 -1.60
CA ALA A 73 -3.05 -19.83 -2.27
C ALA A 73 -2.29 -19.45 -3.56
N LEU A 74 -1.71 -18.25 -3.61
CA LEU A 74 -1.09 -17.67 -4.81
C LEU A 74 -0.10 -18.61 -5.49
N SER A 75 0.83 -19.21 -4.74
CA SER A 75 1.86 -20.10 -5.28
C SER A 75 1.30 -21.38 -5.92
N LYS A 76 0.13 -21.83 -5.48
CA LYS A 76 -0.54 -23.04 -5.97
C LYS A 76 -1.47 -22.75 -7.15
N LEU A 77 -2.28 -21.69 -7.04
CA LEU A 77 -3.29 -21.34 -8.06
C LEU A 77 -2.69 -20.55 -9.22
N TYR A 78 -1.76 -19.64 -8.94
CA TYR A 78 -1.13 -18.76 -9.93
C TYR A 78 0.39 -18.67 -9.73
N PRO A 79 1.14 -19.75 -10.02
CA PRO A 79 2.59 -19.78 -9.81
C PRO A 79 3.34 -18.63 -10.49
N SER A 80 2.92 -18.20 -11.68
CA SER A 80 3.51 -17.06 -12.38
C SER A 80 3.26 -15.74 -11.65
N LEU A 81 2.06 -15.52 -11.12
CA LEU A 81 1.75 -14.32 -10.34
C LEU A 81 2.51 -14.30 -9.01
N HIS A 82 2.75 -15.47 -8.41
CA HIS A 82 3.62 -15.58 -7.25
C HIS A 82 5.08 -15.22 -7.55
N ARG A 83 5.60 -15.56 -8.74
CA ARG A 83 6.92 -15.07 -9.18
C ARG A 83 6.92 -13.56 -9.33
N THR A 84 5.90 -12.99 -9.97
CA THR A 84 5.74 -11.53 -10.06
C THR A 84 5.71 -10.86 -8.68
N GLN A 85 5.05 -11.47 -7.68
CA GLN A 85 5.11 -10.98 -6.30
C GLN A 85 6.56 -10.97 -5.78
N LYS A 86 7.31 -12.05 -5.98
CA LYS A 86 8.71 -12.15 -5.52
C LYS A 86 9.63 -11.17 -6.22
N ASP A 87 9.46 -10.98 -7.52
CA ASP A 87 10.23 -10.00 -8.30
C ASP A 87 9.93 -8.57 -7.82
N LEU A 88 8.66 -8.28 -7.50
CA LEU A 88 8.26 -6.99 -6.93
C LEU A 88 8.85 -6.79 -5.53
N GLU A 89 8.77 -7.80 -4.65
CA GLU A 89 9.36 -7.76 -3.30
C GLU A 89 10.86 -7.49 -3.38
N GLN A 90 11.57 -8.15 -4.30
CA GLN A 90 12.98 -7.93 -4.53
C GLN A 90 13.26 -6.51 -5.04
N TRP A 91 12.49 -6.02 -6.02
CA TRP A 91 12.64 -4.67 -6.54
C TRP A 91 12.38 -3.59 -5.48
N LEU A 92 11.39 -3.78 -4.61
CA LEU A 92 11.12 -2.87 -3.50
C LEU A 92 12.23 -2.91 -2.44
N SER A 93 12.91 -4.04 -2.27
CA SER A 93 13.98 -4.19 -1.27
C SER A 93 15.23 -3.35 -1.54
N ASP A 94 15.39 -2.86 -2.77
CA ASP A 94 16.45 -1.91 -3.13
C ASP A 94 16.18 -0.50 -2.59
N LEU A 95 14.95 -0.22 -2.16
CA LEU A 95 14.56 1.06 -1.57
C LEU A 95 14.78 1.07 -0.05
N PRO A 96 14.93 2.26 0.57
CA PRO A 96 15.03 2.36 2.02
C PRO A 96 13.79 1.79 2.73
N CYS A 97 14.03 0.82 3.62
CA CYS A 97 13.02 0.24 4.48
C CYS A 97 12.75 1.18 5.66
N ILE A 98 11.55 1.77 5.70
CA ILE A 98 11.13 2.71 6.75
C ILE A 98 10.33 2.04 7.87
N TYR A 99 9.96 0.77 7.68
CA TYR A 99 9.30 -0.05 8.67
C TYR A 99 9.53 -1.52 8.42
N SER A 100 9.81 -2.26 9.48
CA SER A 100 9.65 -3.71 9.52
C SER A 100 9.16 -4.10 10.92
N GLY A 101 8.26 -5.08 11.01
CA GLY A 101 7.83 -5.62 12.31
C GLY A 101 8.98 -6.19 13.15
N THR A 102 10.13 -6.49 12.52
CA THR A 102 11.34 -6.99 13.19
C THR A 102 12.34 -5.90 13.57
N ASP A 103 12.20 -4.69 13.04
CA ASP A 103 13.14 -3.57 13.25
C ASP A 103 12.45 -2.46 14.06
N ARG A 104 12.44 -2.64 15.38
CA ARG A 104 11.79 -1.70 16.31
C ARG A 104 12.57 -0.41 16.51
N ASP A 105 13.86 -0.41 16.22
CA ASP A 105 14.76 0.74 16.38
C ASP A 105 14.88 1.55 15.10
N ASN A 106 14.05 1.26 14.10
CA ASN A 106 14.02 2.01 12.85
C ASN A 106 13.74 3.51 13.12
N GLN A 107 14.66 4.36 12.70
CA GLN A 107 14.61 5.82 12.94
C GLN A 107 13.34 6.49 12.40
N TYR A 108 12.68 5.86 11.42
CA TYR A 108 11.46 6.40 10.82
C TYR A 108 10.18 5.97 11.54
N SER A 109 10.26 5.03 12.49
CA SER A 109 9.10 4.51 13.26
C SER A 109 8.28 5.61 13.93
N TYR A 110 8.93 6.72 14.30
CA TYR A 110 8.27 7.89 14.89
C TYR A 110 7.19 8.50 13.98
N TYR A 111 7.37 8.43 12.66
CA TYR A 111 6.47 9.03 11.68
C TYR A 111 5.34 8.09 11.25
N LEU A 112 5.36 6.84 11.68
CA LEU A 112 4.34 5.85 11.39
C LEU A 112 3.36 5.79 12.55
N GLU A 113 2.07 5.98 12.30
CA GLU A 113 1.03 6.06 13.34
C GLU A 113 -0.27 5.34 12.94
N GLY A 114 -1.11 5.03 13.91
CA GLY A 114 -2.41 4.40 13.65
C GLY A 114 -2.29 2.96 13.13
N GLY A 115 -3.11 2.60 12.14
CA GLY A 115 -3.23 1.24 11.64
C GLY A 115 -1.96 0.71 10.98
N VAL A 116 -1.10 1.60 10.48
CA VAL A 116 0.13 1.22 9.77
C VAL A 116 1.12 0.46 10.66
N ARG A 117 1.07 0.68 11.98
CA ARG A 117 1.92 -0.02 12.95
C ARG A 117 1.54 -1.48 13.15
N ASN A 118 0.37 -1.90 12.65
CA ASN A 118 -0.08 -3.28 12.70
C ASN A 118 0.21 -4.03 11.39
N GLU A 119 0.82 -3.37 10.40
CA GLU A 119 1.21 -4.02 9.17
C GLU A 119 2.31 -5.04 9.48
N ILE A 120 2.21 -6.23 8.89
CA ILE A 120 3.20 -7.30 9.07
C ILE A 120 4.30 -7.17 8.01
N SER A 121 3.94 -6.63 6.85
CA SER A 121 4.82 -6.46 5.69
C SER A 121 5.74 -5.25 5.87
N PRO A 122 7.00 -5.33 5.40
CA PRO A 122 7.90 -4.18 5.38
C PRO A 122 7.33 -3.04 4.53
N ILE A 123 7.64 -1.80 4.92
CA ILE A 123 7.25 -0.60 4.17
C ILE A 123 8.52 0.04 3.64
N TYR A 124 8.57 0.18 2.32
CA TYR A 124 9.67 0.78 1.60
C TYR A 124 9.29 2.17 1.11
N ALA A 125 10.24 3.10 1.18
CA ALA A 125 10.00 4.49 0.80
C ALA A 125 10.65 4.83 -0.55
N PHE A 126 9.83 5.28 -1.49
CA PHE A 126 10.30 6.03 -2.65
C PHE A 126 10.87 7.39 -2.21
N PRO A 127 11.65 8.08 -3.06
CA PRO A 127 12.22 9.39 -2.74
C PRO A 127 11.19 10.40 -2.21
N SER A 128 10.00 10.44 -2.81
CA SER A 128 8.89 11.30 -2.38
C SER A 128 8.35 10.95 -0.99
N GLY A 129 8.39 9.67 -0.60
CA GLY A 129 8.01 9.21 0.74
C GLY A 129 9.04 9.64 1.79
N LEU A 130 10.33 9.51 1.48
CA LEU A 130 11.40 9.98 2.37
C LEU A 130 11.38 11.49 2.55
N GLU A 131 11.24 12.25 1.46
CA GLU A 131 11.13 13.70 1.51
C GLU A 131 9.93 14.14 2.37
N ALA A 132 8.81 13.42 2.29
CA ALA A 132 7.66 13.70 3.15
C ALA A 132 7.98 13.43 4.63
N ILE A 133 8.69 12.35 4.96
CA ILE A 133 9.15 12.08 6.33
C ILE A 133 10.09 13.19 6.83
N GLU A 134 11.07 13.61 6.01
CA GLU A 134 12.01 14.68 6.34
C GLU A 134 11.29 16.02 6.59
N ARG A 135 10.16 16.25 5.91
CA ARG A 135 9.26 17.40 6.11
C ARG A 135 8.28 17.22 7.28
N GLY A 136 8.47 16.19 8.12
CA GLY A 136 7.66 15.94 9.31
C GLY A 136 6.24 15.42 9.03
N ARG A 137 6.01 14.80 7.86
CA ARG A 137 4.73 14.15 7.55
C ARG A 137 4.63 12.80 8.26
N TYR A 138 3.42 12.48 8.68
CA TYR A 138 3.08 11.24 9.35
C TYR A 138 2.31 10.32 8.41
N PHE A 139 2.57 9.03 8.51
CA PHE A 139 1.96 8.00 7.68
C PHE A 139 1.02 7.11 8.49
N VAL A 140 -0.12 6.79 7.89
CA VAL A 140 -1.19 5.96 8.45
C VAL A 140 -1.59 4.86 7.47
N SER A 141 -2.40 3.90 7.92
CA SER A 141 -2.88 2.86 7.01
C SER A 141 -3.93 3.44 6.06
N HIS A 142 -3.97 2.92 4.83
CA HIS A 142 -5.03 3.25 3.87
C HIS A 142 -6.44 2.84 4.35
N LEU A 143 -6.52 1.95 5.35
CA LEU A 143 -7.75 1.46 5.97
C LEU A 143 -8.16 2.24 7.22
N ASP A 144 -7.39 3.24 7.66
CA ASP A 144 -7.75 4.02 8.84
C ASP A 144 -9.00 4.87 8.57
N THR A 145 -9.99 4.73 9.45
CA THR A 145 -11.29 5.41 9.34
C THR A 145 -11.21 6.84 9.87
N GLU A 146 -12.14 7.70 9.43
CA GLU A 146 -12.21 9.10 9.90
C GLU A 146 -12.27 9.22 11.43
N GLY A 147 -12.98 8.33 12.12
CA GLY A 147 -13.02 8.31 13.57
C GLY A 147 -11.65 8.06 14.22
N ARG A 148 -10.88 7.10 13.67
CA ARG A 148 -9.52 6.81 14.14
C ARG A 148 -8.56 7.94 13.80
N LEU A 149 -8.68 8.50 12.60
CA LEU A 149 -7.87 9.64 12.17
C LEU A 149 -8.13 10.88 13.03
N ALA A 150 -9.38 11.15 13.43
CA ALA A 150 -9.70 12.23 14.35
C ALA A 150 -9.05 12.05 15.73
N GLN A 151 -9.08 10.84 16.28
CA GLN A 151 -8.40 10.52 17.53
C GLN A 151 -6.87 10.70 17.40
N LEU A 152 -6.28 10.21 16.31
CA LEU A 152 -4.86 10.37 16.06
C LEU A 152 -4.45 11.84 15.96
N ARG A 153 -5.21 12.66 15.21
CA ARG A 153 -4.96 14.12 15.12
C ARG A 153 -5.00 14.77 16.49
N GLN A 154 -5.93 14.39 17.36
CA GLN A 154 -6.00 14.91 18.71
C GLN A 154 -4.73 14.57 19.52
N THR A 155 -4.26 13.33 19.44
CA THR A 155 -3.02 12.89 20.09
C THR A 155 -1.79 13.64 19.54
N LEU A 156 -1.71 13.81 18.21
CA LEU A 156 -0.61 14.51 17.57
C LEU A 156 -0.62 16.02 17.86
N ARG A 157 -1.79 16.64 18.04
CA ARG A 157 -1.90 18.03 18.52
C ARG A 157 -1.29 18.22 19.90
N LEU A 158 -1.42 17.23 20.79
CA LEU A 158 -0.76 17.26 22.10
C LEU A 158 0.78 17.23 21.99
N ARG A 159 1.32 16.81 20.85
CA ARG A 159 2.75 16.86 20.52
C ARG A 159 3.15 18.17 19.80
N GLY A 160 2.26 19.15 19.72
CA GLY A 160 2.50 20.45 19.09
C GLY A 160 2.26 20.49 17.58
N LEU A 161 1.68 19.44 16.98
CA LEU A 161 1.43 19.39 15.54
C LEU A 161 0.13 20.11 15.18
N ASN A 162 0.19 20.97 14.17
CA ASN A 162 -0.97 21.70 13.67
C ASN A 162 -1.43 21.15 12.32
N PHE A 163 -2.67 20.63 12.29
CA PHE A 163 -3.28 20.06 11.08
C PHE A 163 -4.12 21.09 10.29
N ASP A 164 -4.37 22.27 10.87
CA ASP A 164 -5.27 23.29 10.34
C ASP A 164 -4.51 24.43 9.62
N ALA A 165 -3.18 24.49 9.75
CA ALA A 165 -2.35 25.42 8.99
C ALA A 165 -2.16 24.90 7.55
N ALA A 166 -2.57 25.65 6.54
CA ALA A 166 -2.23 25.34 5.15
C ALA A 166 -0.70 25.26 4.99
N ALA A 167 -0.22 24.21 4.34
CA ALA A 167 1.18 24.04 3.97
C ALA A 167 1.59 25.02 2.86
#